data_AF-A0A2V8RAA6-F1
#
_entry.id   AF-A0A2V8RAA6-F1
#
_cell.length_a   1.000
_cell.length_b   1.000
_cell.length_c   1.000
_cell.angle_alpha   90.00
_cell.angle_beta   90.00
_cell.angle_gamma   90.00
#
_symmetry.space_group_name_H-M   'P 1'
#
loop_
_entity.id
_entity.type
_entity.pdbx_description
1 polymer ?
#
loop_
_entity_poly.entity_id
_entity_poly.type
_entity_poly.pdbx_seq_one_letter_code
_entity_poly.pdbx_strand_id
1 'polypeptide(L)'
;MGEQSEAILSLRPVSFRYKKEFDPSGEAQFGLVAEDVARVASELVVRDEQGKPLSVRYEEVNTMLLNEFLKEYRTVEELKKQIAALTATVQRVSAQVEMGRSAPQTVVDNH
;
A
#
# COMPACT_ATOMS: atom_id res chain seq x y z
N MET A 1 12.33 -11.92 -3.65
CA MET A 1 11.61 -10.67 -3.99
C MET A 1 10.12 -10.93 -3.86
N GLY A 2 9.35 -11.33 -4.89
CA GLY A 2 8.04 -12.01 -4.78
C GLY A 2 7.14 -11.62 -3.59
N GLU A 3 6.49 -12.59 -2.94
CA GLU A 3 5.68 -12.36 -1.73
C GLU A 3 6.53 -12.06 -0.48
N GLN A 4 7.82 -12.40 -0.49
CA GLN A 4 8.72 -12.18 0.66
C GLN A 4 8.83 -10.71 1.05
N SER A 5 8.75 -9.79 0.08
CA SER A 5 8.79 -8.35 0.35
C SER A 5 7.55 -7.83 1.08
N GLU A 6 6.45 -8.57 1.14
CA GLU A 6 5.22 -8.14 1.83
C GLU A 6 5.40 -8.08 3.35
N ALA A 7 6.41 -8.77 3.89
CA ALA A 7 6.77 -8.67 5.30
C ALA A 7 7.03 -7.22 5.74
N ILE A 8 7.52 -6.35 4.83
CA ILE A 8 7.79 -4.94 5.16
C ILE A 8 6.51 -4.14 5.42
N LEU A 9 5.36 -4.57 4.88
CA LEU A 9 4.07 -3.89 5.03
C LEU A 9 3.54 -3.97 6.47
N SER A 10 4.03 -4.94 7.24
CA SER A 10 3.71 -5.11 8.66
C SER A 10 4.68 -4.37 9.59
N LEU A 11 5.74 -3.75 9.06
CA LEU A 11 6.69 -2.99 9.85
C LEU A 11 6.08 -1.66 10.30
N ARG A 12 6.51 -1.19 11.48
CA ARG A 12 6.02 0.06 12.07
C ARG A 12 7.16 1.08 12.19
N PRO A 13 7.22 2.07 11.29
CA PRO A 13 8.13 3.20 11.44
C PRO A 13 7.87 3.94 12.75
N VAL A 14 8.94 4.38 13.39
CA VAL A 14 8.89 5.20 14.59
C VAL A 14 9.70 6.47 14.41
N SER A 15 9.35 7.50 15.18
CA SER A 15 10.22 8.66 15.39
C SER A 15 10.92 8.50 16.73
N PHE A 16 12.24 8.69 16.76
CA PHE A 16 13.04 8.55 17.97
C PHE A 16 14.10 9.64 18.03
N ARG A 17 14.74 9.80 19.19
CA ARG A 17 15.91 10.64 19.39
C ARG A 17 16.99 9.80 20.04
N TYR A 18 18.23 9.92 19.59
CA TYR A 18 19.34 9.29 20.29
C TYR A 18 19.53 9.93 21.67
N LYS A 19 20.14 9.17 22.59
CA LYS A 19 20.57 9.74 23.87
C LYS A 19 21.55 10.88 23.61
N LYS A 20 21.54 11.90 24.46
CA LYS A 20 22.42 13.08 24.33
C LYS A 20 23.91 12.76 24.25
N GLU A 21 24.33 11.62 24.82
CA GLU A 21 25.70 11.12 24.75
C GLU A 21 26.14 10.73 23.32
N PHE A 22 25.20 10.35 22.45
CA PHE A 22 25.45 9.99 21.05
C PHE A 22 25.03 11.09 20.07
N ASP A 23 24.02 11.89 20.44
CA ASP A 23 23.55 13.03 19.66
C ASP A 23 23.23 14.21 20.58
N PRO A 24 24.18 15.17 20.74
CA PRO A 24 23.97 16.36 21.54
C PRO A 24 22.90 17.31 20.99
N SER A 25 22.68 17.35 19.66
CA SER A 25 21.60 18.17 19.07
C SER A 25 20.23 17.54 19.34
N GLY A 26 20.22 16.22 19.52
CA GLY A 26 19.05 15.45 19.91
C GLY A 26 17.97 15.51 18.85
N GLU A 27 18.36 15.47 17.57
CA GLU A 27 17.45 15.63 16.45
C GLU A 27 16.46 14.45 16.35
N ALA A 28 15.24 14.74 15.91
CA ALA A 28 14.24 13.70 15.68
C ALA A 28 14.64 12.92 14.43
N GLN A 29 14.79 11.60 14.58
CA GLN A 29 15.08 10.68 13.49
C GLN A 29 13.91 9.74 13.27
N PHE A 30 13.86 9.18 12.07
CA PHE A 30 12.87 8.20 11.66
C PHE A 30 13.56 6.88 11.40
N GLY A 31 12.96 5.78 11.81
CA GLY A 31 13.52 4.46 11.57
C GLY A 31 12.64 3.33 12.07
N LEU A 32 13.27 2.18 12.21
CA LEU A 32 12.66 0.95 12.68
C LEU A 32 13.40 0.45 13.91
N VAL A 33 12.65 -0.15 14.85
CA VAL A 33 13.22 -0.79 16.05
C VAL A 33 13.61 -2.23 15.70
N ALA A 34 14.87 -2.61 15.89
CA ALA A 34 15.39 -3.91 15.48
C ALA A 34 14.64 -5.08 16.14
N GLU A 35 14.26 -4.95 17.40
CA GLU A 35 13.46 -5.95 18.13
C GLU A 35 12.04 -6.09 17.57
N ASP A 36 11.45 -5.01 17.07
CA ASP A 36 10.12 -5.01 16.47
C ASP A 36 10.17 -5.66 15.08
N VAL A 37 11.17 -5.28 14.27
CA VAL A 37 11.44 -5.92 12.98
C VAL A 37 11.70 -7.40 13.18
N ALA A 38 12.49 -7.80 14.18
CA ALA A 38 12.84 -9.20 14.42
C ALA A 38 11.63 -10.10 14.72
N ARG A 39 10.53 -9.55 15.24
CA ARG A 39 9.28 -10.29 15.51
C ARG A 39 8.46 -10.54 14.24
N VAL A 40 8.66 -9.72 13.20
CA VAL A 40 7.90 -9.77 11.94
C VAL A 40 8.73 -10.40 10.82
N ALA A 41 9.96 -9.95 10.65
CA ALA A 41 10.88 -10.30 9.57
C ALA A 41 12.30 -10.44 10.14
N SER A 42 12.56 -11.58 10.80
CA SER A 42 13.79 -11.84 11.54
C SER A 42 15.07 -11.79 10.70
N GLU A 43 14.94 -12.03 9.40
CA GLU A 43 15.97 -11.99 8.37
C GLU A 43 16.44 -10.56 8.04
N LEU A 44 15.60 -9.55 8.33
CA LEU A 44 15.92 -8.14 8.08
C LEU A 44 16.71 -7.49 9.23
N VAL A 45 17.21 -8.31 10.16
CA VAL A 45 17.90 -7.86 11.36
C VAL A 45 19.31 -8.43 11.41
N VAL A 46 20.28 -7.57 11.74
CA VAL A 46 21.62 -7.97 12.14
C VAL A 46 21.59 -8.29 13.63
N ARG A 47 22.15 -9.43 14.02
CA ARG A 47 22.23 -9.88 15.41
C ARG A 47 23.66 -9.77 15.93
N ASP A 48 23.80 -9.52 17.23
CA ASP A 48 25.09 -9.56 17.92
C ASP A 48 25.59 -11.00 18.15
N GLU A 49 26.74 -11.14 18.81
CA GLU A 49 27.35 -12.45 19.15
C GLU A 49 26.47 -13.31 20.06
N GLN A 50 25.56 -12.69 20.81
CA GLN A 50 24.60 -13.35 21.71
C GLN A 50 23.27 -13.65 21.00
N GLY A 51 23.15 -13.34 19.71
CA GLY A 51 21.97 -13.56 18.89
C GLY A 51 20.86 -12.52 19.09
N LYS A 52 21.10 -11.43 19.81
CA LYS A 52 20.10 -10.38 20.04
C LYS A 52 20.02 -9.43 18.84
N PRO A 53 18.82 -8.94 18.49
CA PRO A 53 18.66 -7.86 17.51
C PRO A 53 19.55 -6.66 17.84
N LEU A 54 20.42 -6.28 16.90
CA LEU A 54 21.35 -5.15 17.07
C LEU A 54 21.01 -3.99 16.12
N SER A 55 20.72 -4.30 14.85
CA SER A 55 20.42 -3.28 13.84
C SER A 55 19.52 -3.84 12.74
N VAL A 56 18.90 -2.96 11.97
CA VAL A 56 18.05 -3.31 10.81
C VAL A 56 18.90 -3.28 9.53
N ARG A 57 18.68 -4.24 8.64
CA ARG A 57 19.28 -4.30 7.30
C ARG A 57 18.56 -3.34 6.35
N TYR A 58 18.82 -2.04 6.50
CA TYR A 58 18.10 -1.01 5.74
C TYR A 58 18.23 -1.14 4.22
N GLU A 59 19.35 -1.64 3.68
CA GLU A 59 19.49 -1.89 2.24
C GLU A 59 18.52 -2.95 1.73
N GLU A 60 18.29 -4.02 2.51
CA GLU A 60 17.32 -5.06 2.17
C GLU A 60 15.90 -4.51 2.25
N VAL A 61 15.59 -3.75 3.31
CA VAL A 61 14.29 -3.08 3.48
C VAL A 61 14.00 -2.15 2.29
N ASN A 62 14.98 -1.33 1.87
CA ASN A 62 14.83 -0.42 0.74
C ASN A 62 14.61 -1.16 -0.57
N THR A 63 15.31 -2.27 -0.78
CA THR A 63 15.16 -3.08 -2.00
C THR A 63 13.79 -3.77 -2.03
N MET A 64 13.31 -4.27 -0.90
CA MET A 64 11.95 -4.82 -0.76
C MET A 64 10.88 -3.74 -0.95
N LEU A 65 11.12 -2.52 -0.45
CA LEU A 65 10.21 -1.37 -0.62
C LEU A 65 10.03 -1.01 -2.09
N LEU A 66 11.09 -1.05 -2.89
CA LEU A 66 10.99 -0.86 -4.34
C LEU A 66 10.08 -1.91 -4.99
N ASN A 67 10.17 -3.18 -4.56
CA ASN A 67 9.32 -4.23 -5.10
C ASN A 67 7.84 -4.01 -4.75
N GLU A 68 7.53 -3.70 -3.50
CA GLU A 68 6.14 -3.40 -3.09
C GLU A 68 5.58 -2.15 -3.77
N PHE A 69 6.40 -1.11 -3.91
CA PHE A 69 6.01 0.09 -4.66
C PHE A 69 5.66 -0.24 -6.12
N LEU A 70 6.46 -1.09 -6.79
CA LEU A 70 6.19 -1.51 -8.18
C LEU A 70 4.94 -2.39 -8.29
N LYS A 71 4.63 -3.22 -7.28
CA LYS A 71 3.37 -3.98 -7.22
C LYS A 71 2.18 -3.03 -7.12
N GLU A 72 2.21 -2.11 -6.16
CA GLU A 72 1.14 -1.12 -5.96
C GLU A 72 0.95 -0.23 -7.19
N TYR A 73 2.05 0.18 -7.84
CA TYR A 73 1.99 0.95 -9.08
C TYR A 73 1.19 0.21 -10.17
N ARG A 74 1.46 -1.09 -10.38
CA ARG A 74 0.73 -1.92 -11.34
C ARG A 74 -0.74 -2.07 -10.96
N THR A 75 -1.03 -2.29 -9.68
CA THR A 75 -2.40 -2.35 -9.16
C THR A 75 -3.15 -1.05 -9.47
N VAL A 76 -2.53 0.10 -9.22
CA VAL A 76 -3.13 1.42 -9.50
C VAL A 76 -3.37 1.62 -11.00
N GLU A 77 -2.45 1.21 -11.87
CA GLU A 77 -2.67 1.28 -13.33
C GLU A 77 -3.86 0.43 -13.78
N GLU A 78 -3.98 -0.78 -13.23
CA GLU A 78 -5.07 -1.69 -13.56
C GLU A 78 -6.42 -1.17 -13.04
N LEU A 79 -6.46 -0.67 -11.80
CA LEU A 79 -7.65 -0.03 -11.22
C LEU A 79 -8.09 1.18 -12.05
N LYS A 80 -7.16 2.00 -12.56
CA LYS A 80 -7.48 3.13 -13.45
C LYS A 80 -8.18 2.67 -14.74
N LYS A 81 -7.72 1.57 -15.35
CA LYS A 81 -8.37 1.00 -16.55
C LYS A 81 -9.77 0.49 -16.24
N GLN A 82 -9.93 -0.20 -15.12
CA GLN A 82 -11.24 -0.70 -14.67
C GLN A 82 -12.22 0.42 -14.38
N ILE A 83 -11.78 1.51 -13.74
CA ILE A 83 -12.59 2.72 -13.50
C ILE A 83 -13.04 3.34 -14.82
N ALA A 84 -12.16 3.45 -15.81
CA ALA A 84 -12.52 3.98 -17.12
C ALA A 84 -13.58 3.11 -17.83
N ALA A 85 -13.41 1.78 -17.81
CA ALA A 85 -14.36 0.84 -18.38
C ALA A 85 -15.73 0.87 -17.67
N LEU A 86 -15.71 0.96 -16.33
CA LEU A 86 -16.92 1.07 -15.53
C LEU A 86 -17.65 2.40 -15.80
N THR A 87 -16.90 3.50 -15.89
CA THR A 87 -17.45 4.83 -16.23
C THR A 87 -18.16 4.81 -17.58
N ALA A 88 -17.53 4.22 -18.61
CA ALA A 88 -18.14 4.08 -19.94
C ALA A 88 -19.41 3.20 -19.90
N THR A 89 -19.42 2.17 -19.04
CA THR A 89 -20.59 1.29 -18.88
C THR A 89 -21.74 2.01 -18.18
N VAL A 90 -21.45 2.76 -17.12
CA VAL A 90 -22.45 3.60 -16.43
C VAL A 90 -23.07 4.60 -17.40
N GLN A 91 -22.26 5.31 -18.20
CA GLN A 91 -22.76 6.25 -19.21
C GLN A 91 -23.71 5.58 -20.22
N ARG A 92 -23.35 4.39 -20.71
CA ARG A 92 -24.19 3.63 -21.64
C ARG A 92 -25.53 3.21 -21.03
N VAL A 93 -25.50 2.70 -19.80
CA VAL A 93 -26.71 2.28 -19.09
C VAL A 93 -27.60 3.48 -18.79
N SER A 94 -27.04 4.60 -18.34
CA SER A 94 -27.79 5.85 -18.12
C SER A 94 -28.51 6.31 -19.38
N ALA A 95 -27.82 6.33 -20.52
CA ALA A 95 -28.43 6.69 -21.80
C ALA A 95 -29.58 5.73 -22.19
N GLN A 96 -29.43 4.42 -21.96
CA GLN A 96 -30.49 3.44 -22.22
C GLN A 96 -31.72 3.65 -21.32
N VAL A 97 -31.51 3.96 -20.04
CA VAL A 97 -32.61 4.25 -19.10
C VAL A 97 -33.34 5.53 -19.48
N GLU A 98 -32.63 6.57 -19.90
CA GLU A 98 -33.23 7.82 -20.37
C GLU A 98 -34.05 7.61 -21.65
N MET A 99 -33.54 6.85 -22.62
CA MET A 99 -34.28 6.48 -23.82
C MET A 99 -35.53 5.65 -23.50
N GLY A 100 -35.43 4.69 -22.59
CA GLY A 100 -36.57 3.86 -22.16
C GLY A 100 -37.65 4.64 -21.41
N ARG A 101 -37.28 5.71 -20.69
CA ARG A 101 -38.25 6.65 -20.06
C ARG A 101 -38.87 7.63 -21.05
N SER A 102 -38.18 7.95 -22.15
CA SER A 102 -38.65 8.91 -23.16
C SER A 102 -39.54 8.29 -24.24
N ALA A 103 -39.61 6.96 -24.32
CA ALA A 103 -40.57 6.29 -25.19
C ALA A 103 -42.00 6.48 -24.62
N PRO A 104 -42.96 7.00 -25.40
CA PRO A 104 -44.30 7.24 -24.89
C PRO A 104 -44.94 5.91 -24.49
N GLN A 105 -45.36 5.79 -23.22
CA GLN A 105 -46.40 4.85 -22.86
C GLN A 105 -47.65 5.25 -23.65
N THR A 106 -47.82 4.63 -24.82
CA THR A 106 -49.09 4.59 -25.50
C THR A 106 -50.01 3.78 -24.60
N VAL A 107 -50.70 4.48 -23.70
CA VAL A 107 -51.85 3.93 -22.98
C VAL A 107 -52.85 3.58 -24.07
N VAL A 108 -52.90 2.30 -24.42
CA VAL A 108 -53.98 1.77 -25.23
C VAL A 108 -55.17 1.69 -24.29
N ASP A 109 -55.90 2.81 -24.18
CA ASP A 109 -57.25 2.81 -23.62
C ASP A 109 -58.08 1.85 -24.47
N ASN A 110 -58.47 0.72 -23.89
CA ASN A 110 -59.33 -0.25 -24.53
C ASN A 110 -60.58 -0.47 -23.68
N HIS A 111 -61.63 0.27 -24.08
CA HIS A 111 -63.08 0.11 -23.88
C HIS A 111 -63.67 -0.11 -22.50
#